data_AF-A0AAU3GS47-F1
#
_entry.id   AF-A0AAU3GS47-F1
#
_cell.length_a   1.000
_cell.length_b   1.000
_cell.length_c   1.000
_cell.angle_alpha   90.00
_cell.angle_beta   90.00
_cell.angle_gamma   90.00
#
_symmetry.space_group_name_H-M   'P 1'
#
loop_
_entity.id
_entity.type
_entity.pdbx_description
1 polymer ?
#
loop_
_entity_poly.entity_id
_entity_poly.type
_entity_poly.pdbx_seq_one_letter_code
_entity_poly.pdbx_strand_id
1 'polypeptide(L)'
;MNETATLRARAEIDLAALRANVRVLRARASGAQLMAVVKSDAYGHGAVPCARAALEAGAAWLGTATPQEAFALREAGIRGRVMCWLWTPGGPWREAVEADIDVSVSGMWALDEVVAAATEAGIPARVQLKADTGLGRNGCQPADWPALVSAARAAEDAGTLRVTGLWSHFACADEPGHPSIAAQLNVFRDMVAYAEKEGVRPEVRHIANSPATLTVPESHFDLVRTGIAMYGISPSPELGTPADFGLRPVMTLAASVALVKQVPPGHGISYGHHYTTPAETTLALVPVGYADGIPRHASGRGPVLVGGAVRRIAGRVAMDQFVVDLGGDRLEAGAEAVLFGPGDRGEPSAEDWARAADTIAYEIVTRIGTRVPRVHLHEDSGRG
;
A
#
# COMPACT_ATOMS: atom_id res chain seq x y z
N MET A 1 -15.82 30.91 7.31
CA MET A 1 -15.42 30.26 6.06
C MET A 1 -13.98 30.67 5.81
N ASN A 2 -13.01 29.85 6.20
CA ASN A 2 -11.62 30.10 5.83
C ASN A 2 -11.46 29.59 4.40
N GLU A 3 -11.48 30.50 3.43
CA GLU A 3 -11.13 30.20 2.04
C GLU A 3 -9.65 29.82 1.98
N THR A 4 -9.36 28.54 2.20
CA THR A 4 -8.10 27.94 1.76
C THR A 4 -8.00 28.12 0.25
N ALA A 5 -6.90 28.72 -0.21
CA ALA A 5 -6.63 28.92 -1.63
C ALA A 5 -6.83 27.60 -2.40
N THR A 6 -7.48 27.68 -3.57
CA THR A 6 -7.77 26.51 -4.40
C THR A 6 -6.48 25.82 -4.81
N LEU A 7 -6.29 24.57 -4.36
CA LEU A 7 -5.11 23.78 -4.71
C LEU A 7 -5.12 23.42 -6.19
N ARG A 8 -3.94 23.45 -6.83
CA ARG A 8 -3.74 22.96 -8.20
C ARG A 8 -4.28 21.53 -8.35
N ALA A 9 -3.90 20.67 -7.40
CA ALA A 9 -4.36 19.31 -7.24
C ALA A 9 -4.20 18.87 -5.79
N ARG A 10 -4.92 17.82 -5.39
CA ARG A 10 -4.89 17.26 -4.04
C ARG A 10 -5.27 15.78 -4.04
N ALA A 11 -4.67 15.03 -3.13
CA ALA A 11 -5.11 13.68 -2.77
C ALA A 11 -5.81 13.79 -1.40
N GLU A 12 -7.14 13.76 -1.39
CA GLU A 12 -7.93 13.74 -0.17
C GLU A 12 -7.96 12.32 0.40
N ILE A 13 -7.61 12.17 1.68
CA ILE A 13 -7.45 10.88 2.35
C ILE A 13 -8.49 10.79 3.46
N ASP A 14 -9.53 9.99 3.28
CA ASP A 14 -10.60 9.83 4.25
C ASP A 14 -10.23 8.83 5.36
N LEU A 15 -9.75 9.34 6.49
CA LEU A 15 -9.36 8.51 7.62
C LEU A 15 -10.55 7.82 8.29
N ALA A 16 -11.79 8.30 8.10
CA ALA A 16 -12.98 7.58 8.57
C ALA A 16 -13.21 6.30 7.74
N ALA A 17 -13.06 6.38 6.42
CA ALA A 17 -13.10 5.21 5.55
C ALA A 17 -11.99 4.21 5.88
N LEU A 18 -10.76 4.68 6.13
CA LEU A 18 -9.65 3.81 6.54
C LEU A 18 -9.96 3.07 7.85
N ARG A 19 -10.43 3.79 8.89
CA ARG A 19 -10.83 3.16 10.16
C ARG A 19 -11.95 2.13 9.96
N ALA A 20 -12.93 2.42 9.10
CA ALA A 20 -14.00 1.48 8.78
C ALA A 20 -13.47 0.21 8.08
N ASN A 21 -12.60 0.35 7.08
CA ASN A 21 -11.97 -0.77 6.38
C ASN A 21 -11.16 -1.66 7.35
N VAL A 22 -10.39 -1.06 8.26
CA VAL A 22 -9.64 -1.81 9.26
C VAL A 22 -10.58 -2.62 10.17
N ARG A 23 -11.69 -2.03 10.65
CA ARG A 23 -12.68 -2.77 11.46
C ARG A 23 -13.31 -3.93 10.68
N VAL A 24 -13.62 -3.70 9.41
CA VAL A 24 -14.15 -4.72 8.49
C VAL A 24 -13.16 -5.88 8.29
N LEU A 25 -11.87 -5.58 8.12
CA LEU A 25 -10.82 -6.59 7.98
C LEU A 25 -10.58 -7.36 9.28
N ARG A 26 -10.62 -6.69 10.44
CA ARG A 26 -10.56 -7.35 11.75
C ARG A 26 -11.73 -8.30 11.99
N ALA A 27 -12.94 -7.91 11.60
CA ALA A 27 -14.11 -8.77 11.72
C ALA A 27 -13.98 -10.06 10.88
N ARG A 28 -13.35 -9.96 9.70
CA ARG A 28 -13.06 -11.12 8.84
C ARG A 28 -12.01 -12.07 9.40
N ALA A 29 -11.03 -11.54 10.12
CA ALA A 29 -9.95 -12.31 10.73
C ALA A 29 -10.07 -12.34 12.26
N SER A 30 -11.27 -12.62 12.78
CA SER A 30 -11.60 -12.47 14.22
C SER A 30 -10.73 -13.29 15.18
N GLY A 31 -10.11 -14.38 14.72
CA GLY A 31 -9.18 -15.20 15.49
C GLY A 31 -7.72 -14.73 15.45
N ALA A 32 -7.41 -13.73 14.63
CA ALA A 32 -6.06 -13.22 14.43
C ALA A 32 -5.96 -11.73 14.79
N GLN A 33 -4.75 -11.31 15.16
CA GLN A 33 -4.41 -9.89 15.21
C GLN A 33 -4.33 -9.32 13.78
N LEU A 34 -4.38 -8.00 13.64
CA LEU A 34 -4.18 -7.33 12.36
C LEU A 34 -2.91 -6.46 12.40
N MET A 35 -2.03 -6.69 11.43
CA MET A 35 -0.93 -5.80 11.07
C MET A 35 -1.36 -4.89 9.92
N ALA A 36 -1.34 -3.58 10.16
CA ALA A 36 -1.56 -2.58 9.14
C ALA A 36 -0.23 -2.28 8.43
N VAL A 37 -0.11 -2.73 7.18
CA VAL A 37 1.02 -2.44 6.31
C VAL A 37 0.93 -1.02 5.74
N VAL A 38 1.81 -0.15 6.22
CA VAL A 38 1.89 1.29 5.89
C VAL A 38 3.18 1.67 5.15
N LYS A 39 3.88 0.68 4.57
CA LYS A 39 5.05 0.90 3.70
C LYS A 39 4.73 1.84 2.52
N SER A 40 5.77 2.41 1.94
CA SER A 40 5.70 3.29 0.76
C SER A 40 4.72 4.45 0.99
N ASP A 41 4.93 5.14 2.10
CA ASP A 41 4.08 6.25 2.57
C ASP A 41 2.59 5.88 2.66
N ALA A 42 2.28 4.74 3.28
CA ALA A 42 0.94 4.14 3.31
C ALA A 42 0.33 4.00 1.90
N TYR A 43 1.09 3.41 0.97
CA TYR A 43 0.66 3.23 -0.43
C TYR A 43 0.28 4.60 -1.05
N GLY A 44 1.03 5.65 -0.72
CA GLY A 44 0.78 7.03 -1.16
C GLY A 44 -0.29 7.80 -0.39
N HIS A 45 -0.84 7.28 0.71
CA HIS A 45 -1.88 7.94 1.51
C HIS A 45 -1.34 8.79 2.68
N GLY A 46 -0.04 8.68 3.00
CA GLY A 46 0.57 9.34 4.15
C GLY A 46 0.74 8.37 5.33
N ALA A 47 1.97 7.92 5.58
CA ALA A 47 2.27 6.86 6.54
C ALA A 47 1.79 7.16 7.96
N VAL A 48 2.13 8.34 8.49
CA VAL A 48 1.87 8.68 9.90
C VAL A 48 0.37 8.82 10.19
N PRO A 49 -0.44 9.58 9.44
CA PRO A 49 -1.87 9.68 9.69
C PRO A 49 -2.59 8.34 9.51
N CYS A 50 -2.26 7.57 8.47
CA CYS A 50 -2.85 6.25 8.25
C CYS A 50 -2.48 5.23 9.33
N ALA A 51 -1.24 5.25 9.82
CA ALA A 51 -0.81 4.38 10.91
C ALA A 51 -1.57 4.67 12.21
N ARG A 52 -1.74 5.94 12.58
CA ARG A 52 -2.53 6.35 13.75
C ARG A 52 -3.98 5.90 13.65
N ALA A 53 -4.63 6.21 12.52
CA ALA A 53 -6.01 5.80 12.26
C ALA A 53 -6.17 4.26 12.27
N ALA A 54 -5.22 3.51 11.72
CA ALA A 54 -5.26 2.05 11.75
C ALA A 54 -5.16 1.49 13.19
N LEU A 55 -4.27 2.05 14.03
CA LEU A 55 -4.14 1.68 15.44
C LEU A 55 -5.43 1.99 16.22
N GLU A 56 -6.02 3.17 16.03
CA GLU A 56 -7.31 3.56 16.63
C GLU A 56 -8.45 2.62 16.23
N ALA A 57 -8.41 2.09 14.99
CA ALA A 57 -9.37 1.11 14.50
C ALA A 57 -9.11 -0.33 15.01
N GLY A 58 -8.03 -0.53 15.75
CA GLY A 58 -7.69 -1.79 16.42
C GLY A 58 -6.64 -2.64 15.70
N ALA A 59 -5.87 -2.10 14.77
CA ALA A 59 -4.64 -2.76 14.33
C ALA A 59 -3.70 -2.91 15.53
N ALA A 60 -3.14 -4.10 15.74
CA ALA A 60 -2.23 -4.39 16.85
C ALA A 60 -0.75 -4.23 16.46
N TRP A 61 -0.47 -4.28 15.15
CA TRP A 61 0.86 -4.15 14.57
C TRP A 61 0.87 -3.17 13.41
N LEU A 62 2.03 -2.58 13.15
CA LEU A 62 2.33 -1.86 11.93
C LEU A 62 3.43 -2.58 11.15
N GLY A 63 3.32 -2.58 9.82
CA GLY A 63 4.31 -3.17 8.92
C GLY A 63 4.87 -2.15 7.94
N THR A 64 6.19 -2.06 7.85
CA THR A 64 6.91 -1.21 6.90
C THR A 64 7.89 -2.05 6.08
N ALA A 65 8.32 -1.56 4.93
CA ALA A 65 9.32 -2.27 4.15
C ALA A 65 10.72 -2.03 4.73
N THR A 66 11.12 -0.76 4.83
CA THR A 66 12.51 -0.40 5.15
C THR A 66 12.66 0.08 6.60
N PRO A 67 13.88 0.04 7.15
CA PRO A 67 14.15 0.61 8.47
C PRO A 67 13.80 2.10 8.57
N GLN A 68 14.05 2.87 7.50
CA GLN A 68 13.79 4.32 7.48
C GLN A 68 12.30 4.63 7.61
N GLU A 69 11.43 3.83 6.99
CA GLU A 69 9.98 3.96 7.17
C GLU A 69 9.57 3.66 8.63
N ALA A 70 10.16 2.62 9.25
CA ALA A 70 9.90 2.30 10.65
C ALA A 70 10.38 3.40 11.60
N PHE A 71 11.56 3.97 11.36
CA PHE A 71 12.09 5.10 12.13
C PHE A 71 11.21 6.34 12.02
N ALA A 72 10.73 6.67 10.81
CA ALA A 72 9.80 7.78 10.63
C ALA A 72 8.51 7.62 11.47
N LEU A 73 8.00 6.40 11.63
CA LEU A 73 6.88 6.14 12.54
C LEU A 73 7.27 6.39 14.01
N ARG A 74 8.45 5.93 14.43
CA ARG A 74 8.95 6.11 15.81
C ARG A 74 9.19 7.57 16.15
N GLU A 75 9.79 8.33 15.24
CA GLU A 75 10.01 9.79 15.32
C GLU A 75 8.67 10.54 15.42
N ALA A 76 7.64 10.08 14.70
CA ALA A 76 6.28 10.62 14.78
C ALA A 76 5.53 10.23 16.08
N GLY A 77 6.20 9.63 17.05
CA GLY A 77 5.65 9.28 18.36
C GLY A 77 4.86 7.97 18.38
N ILE A 78 4.84 7.20 17.28
CA ILE A 78 4.09 5.93 17.24
C ILE A 78 4.81 4.87 18.09
N ARG A 79 4.06 4.29 19.03
CA ARG A 79 4.50 3.23 19.94
C ARG A 79 3.80 1.91 19.59
N GLY A 80 4.11 0.85 20.32
CA GLY A 80 3.59 -0.49 20.05
C GLY A 80 4.39 -1.23 18.97
N ARG A 81 3.85 -2.35 18.47
CA ARG A 81 4.57 -3.28 17.61
C ARG A 81 4.72 -2.75 16.18
N VAL A 82 5.97 -2.61 15.74
CA VAL A 82 6.33 -2.22 14.37
C VAL A 82 7.29 -3.27 13.84
N MET A 83 7.00 -3.79 12.64
CA MET A 83 7.87 -4.73 11.94
C MET A 83 8.41 -4.09 10.65
N CYS A 84 9.69 -4.34 10.34
CA CYS A 84 10.27 -4.05 9.02
C CYS A 84 11.10 -5.23 8.49
N TRP A 85 11.09 -5.42 7.17
CA TRP A 85 11.54 -6.69 6.58
C TRP A 85 12.50 -6.60 5.39
N LEU A 86 12.74 -5.42 4.84
CA LEU A 86 13.62 -5.22 3.71
C LEU A 86 14.94 -4.62 4.18
N TRP A 87 15.87 -5.52 4.53
CA TRP A 87 17.18 -5.22 5.05
C TRP A 87 18.28 -5.51 4.03
N THR A 88 19.39 -4.80 4.16
CA THR A 88 20.62 -5.01 3.40
C THR A 88 21.82 -5.06 4.36
N PRO A 89 22.94 -5.69 3.98
CA PRO A 89 24.17 -5.69 4.78
C PRO A 89 24.59 -4.28 5.19
N GLY A 90 24.99 -4.11 6.44
CA GLY A 90 25.37 -2.82 7.02
C GLY A 90 24.18 -1.87 7.27
N GLY A 91 22.96 -2.39 7.34
CA GLY A 91 21.77 -1.63 7.71
C GLY A 91 21.84 -1.08 9.14
N PRO A 92 20.92 -0.17 9.51
CA PRO A 92 20.87 0.45 10.84
C PRO A 92 20.25 -0.51 11.88
N TRP A 93 20.89 -1.66 12.08
CA TRP A 93 20.37 -2.74 12.94
C TRP A 93 20.32 -2.30 14.41
N ARG A 94 21.36 -1.62 14.89
CA ARG A 94 21.45 -1.15 16.26
C ARG A 94 20.34 -0.16 16.57
N GLU A 95 20.13 0.81 15.69
CA GLU A 95 19.07 1.81 15.81
C GLU A 95 17.68 1.16 15.80
N ALA A 96 17.47 0.09 15.02
CA ALA A 96 16.21 -0.66 15.05
C ALA A 96 15.98 -1.44 16.34
N VAL A 97 17.04 -2.03 16.90
CA VAL A 97 16.96 -2.69 18.22
C VAL A 97 16.64 -1.65 19.32
N GLU A 98 17.36 -0.53 19.34
CA GLU A 98 17.16 0.56 20.32
C GLU A 98 15.75 1.19 20.18
N ALA A 99 15.20 1.21 18.96
CA ALA A 99 13.85 1.71 18.68
C ALA A 99 12.72 0.68 18.89
N ASP A 100 13.00 -0.50 19.45
CA ASP A 100 12.04 -1.60 19.66
C ASP A 100 11.27 -1.96 18.37
N ILE A 101 11.99 -2.15 17.27
CA ILE A 101 11.43 -2.59 15.99
C ILE A 101 11.69 -4.10 15.82
N ASP A 102 10.63 -4.85 15.50
CA ASP A 102 10.73 -6.26 15.11
C ASP A 102 11.34 -6.34 13.70
N VAL A 103 12.48 -7.03 13.55
CA VAL A 103 13.21 -7.12 12.28
C VAL A 103 13.05 -8.49 11.63
N SER A 104 12.88 -8.53 10.31
CA SER A 104 12.85 -9.81 9.59
C SER A 104 14.25 -10.30 9.26
N VAL A 105 14.51 -11.58 9.55
CA VAL A 105 15.73 -12.29 9.15
C VAL A 105 15.35 -13.41 8.18
N SER A 106 16.06 -13.48 7.06
CA SER A 106 15.83 -14.47 6.00
C SER A 106 17.08 -15.29 5.67
N GLY A 107 18.23 -14.99 6.26
CA GLY A 107 19.50 -15.64 5.96
C GLY A 107 20.57 -15.31 7.01
N MET A 108 21.65 -16.10 7.01
CA MET A 108 22.67 -16.08 8.05
C MET A 108 23.34 -14.71 8.23
N TRP A 109 23.65 -14.01 7.14
CA TRP A 109 24.28 -12.68 7.23
C TRP A 109 23.45 -11.69 8.07
N ALA A 110 22.13 -11.71 7.94
CA ALA A 110 21.24 -10.82 8.67
C ALA A 110 21.10 -11.25 10.13
N LEU A 111 21.14 -12.56 10.40
CA LEU A 111 21.19 -13.09 11.76
C LEU A 111 22.47 -12.64 12.47
N ASP A 112 23.63 -12.76 11.81
CA ASP A 112 24.92 -12.37 12.38
C ASP A 112 24.96 -10.86 12.68
N GLU A 113 24.49 -10.02 11.74
CA GLU A 113 24.46 -8.56 11.94
C GLU A 113 23.50 -8.14 13.04
N VAL A 114 22.30 -8.72 13.15
CA VAL A 114 21.36 -8.37 14.22
C VAL A 114 21.84 -8.85 15.59
N VAL A 115 22.51 -10.01 15.67
CA VAL A 115 23.13 -10.51 16.91
C VAL A 115 24.24 -9.58 17.38
N ALA A 116 25.11 -9.12 16.45
CA ALA A 116 26.16 -8.16 16.77
C ALA A 116 25.57 -6.84 17.28
N ALA A 117 24.57 -6.30 16.58
CA ALA A 117 23.90 -5.06 16.94
C ALA A 117 23.19 -5.13 18.31
N ALA A 118 22.50 -6.24 18.59
CA ALA A 118 21.86 -6.48 19.88
C ALA A 118 22.86 -6.57 21.04
N THR A 119 24.00 -7.23 20.79
CA THR A 119 25.10 -7.33 21.76
C THR A 119 25.68 -5.95 22.07
N GLU A 120 25.91 -5.13 21.04
CA GLU A 120 26.43 -3.77 21.20
C GLU A 120 25.44 -2.85 21.92
N ALA A 121 24.14 -2.96 21.61
CA ALA A 121 23.08 -2.20 22.27
C ALA A 121 22.83 -2.66 23.72
N GLY A 122 23.21 -3.89 24.08
CA GLY A 122 22.84 -4.51 25.35
C GLY A 122 21.33 -4.77 25.48
N ILE A 123 20.62 -4.89 24.35
CA ILE A 123 19.17 -5.05 24.26
C ILE A 123 18.89 -6.27 23.38
N PRO A 124 18.11 -7.27 23.84
CA PRO A 124 17.77 -8.41 23.01
C PRO A 124 16.96 -7.99 21.77
N ALA A 125 17.45 -8.31 20.58
CA ALA A 125 16.73 -8.00 19.34
C ALA A 125 15.43 -8.81 19.24
N ARG A 126 14.39 -8.20 18.66
CA ARG A 126 13.14 -8.88 18.31
C ARG A 126 13.20 -9.30 16.85
N VAL A 127 13.34 -10.60 16.59
CA VAL A 127 13.55 -11.14 15.24
C VAL A 127 12.36 -11.96 14.79
N GLN A 128 11.98 -11.81 13.53
CA GLN A 128 11.01 -12.70 12.87
C GLN A 128 11.66 -13.44 11.71
N LEU A 129 11.60 -14.77 11.74
CA LEU A 129 12.21 -15.60 10.71
C LEU A 129 11.26 -15.72 9.52
N LYS A 130 11.76 -15.40 8.33
CA LYS A 130 11.00 -15.47 7.10
C LYS A 130 11.31 -16.75 6.34
N ALA A 131 10.29 -17.56 6.10
CA ALA A 131 10.33 -18.73 5.24
C ALA A 131 9.98 -18.36 3.79
N ASP A 132 10.75 -18.84 2.82
CA ASP A 132 10.32 -18.84 1.42
C ASP A 132 9.57 -20.15 1.12
N THR A 133 8.26 -20.03 0.96
CA THR A 133 7.37 -21.19 0.76
C THR A 133 7.03 -21.43 -0.70
N GLY A 134 7.59 -20.62 -1.62
CA GLY A 134 7.33 -20.71 -3.07
C GLY A 134 7.18 -19.37 -3.78
N LEU A 135 7.40 -18.24 -3.10
CA LEU A 135 7.38 -16.92 -3.77
C LEU A 135 8.69 -16.66 -4.53
N GLY A 136 9.81 -17.20 -4.06
CA GLY A 136 11.11 -17.05 -4.74
C GLY A 136 11.68 -15.64 -4.68
N ARG A 137 11.31 -14.84 -3.66
CA ARG A 137 11.71 -13.41 -3.56
C ARG A 137 12.69 -13.13 -2.43
N ASN A 138 12.27 -13.40 -1.20
CA ASN A 138 13.05 -13.23 0.02
C ASN A 138 12.45 -14.19 1.03
N GLY A 139 13.26 -14.71 1.95
CA GLY A 139 12.92 -15.78 2.87
C GLY A 139 13.94 -16.90 2.72
N CYS A 140 14.13 -17.65 3.79
CA CYS A 140 15.00 -18.80 3.83
C CYS A 140 14.35 -19.96 3.09
N GLN A 141 15.10 -20.62 2.20
CA GLN A 141 14.63 -21.81 1.50
C GLN A 141 14.43 -22.97 2.48
N PRO A 142 13.53 -23.94 2.17
CA PRO A 142 13.30 -25.09 3.04
C PRO A 142 14.57 -25.89 3.37
N ALA A 143 15.50 -26.00 2.42
CA ALA A 143 16.76 -26.71 2.61
C ALA A 143 17.71 -26.03 3.62
N ASP A 144 17.64 -24.70 3.72
CA ASP A 144 18.50 -23.90 4.60
C ASP A 144 17.83 -23.59 5.96
N TRP A 145 16.52 -23.83 6.07
CA TRP A 145 15.72 -23.54 7.26
C TRP A 145 16.25 -24.18 8.55
N PRO A 146 16.70 -25.46 8.55
CA PRO A 146 17.33 -26.07 9.72
C PRO A 146 18.51 -25.27 10.29
N ALA A 147 19.38 -24.79 9.41
CA ALA A 147 20.57 -24.04 9.81
C ALA A 147 20.20 -22.68 10.42
N LEU A 148 19.27 -21.95 9.77
CA LEU A 148 18.83 -20.65 10.25
C LEU A 148 18.10 -20.76 11.60
N VAL A 149 17.20 -21.74 11.76
CA VAL A 149 16.46 -21.97 13.01
C VAL A 149 17.41 -22.33 14.14
N SER A 150 18.36 -23.25 13.90
CA SER A 150 19.35 -23.67 14.89
C SER A 150 20.22 -22.49 15.37
N ALA A 151 20.71 -21.67 14.44
CA ALA A 151 21.51 -20.50 14.78
C ALA A 151 20.69 -19.44 15.53
N ALA A 152 19.44 -19.18 15.12
CA ALA A 152 18.56 -18.25 15.81
C ALA A 152 18.23 -18.73 17.23
N ARG A 153 18.03 -20.04 17.42
CA ARG A 153 17.78 -20.64 18.73
C ARG A 153 18.99 -20.51 19.65
N ALA A 154 20.20 -20.77 19.15
CA ALA A 154 21.42 -20.59 19.92
C ALA A 154 21.60 -19.13 20.38
N ALA A 155 21.28 -18.15 19.52
CA ALA A 155 21.31 -16.73 19.87
C ALA A 155 20.21 -16.35 20.88
N GLU A 156 19.05 -17.01 20.84
CA GLU A 156 17.98 -16.84 21.82
C GLU A 156 18.34 -17.44 23.19
N ASP A 157 18.99 -18.62 23.22
CA ASP A 157 19.53 -19.23 24.44
C ASP A 157 20.63 -18.39 25.09
N ALA A 158 21.41 -17.67 24.29
CA ALA A 158 22.39 -16.70 24.75
C ALA A 158 21.77 -15.38 25.26
N GLY A 159 20.45 -15.18 25.07
CA GLY A 159 19.74 -13.96 25.46
C GLY A 159 19.96 -12.76 24.55
N THR A 160 20.62 -12.95 23.39
CA THR A 160 20.95 -11.85 22.47
C THR A 160 19.79 -11.44 21.57
N LEU A 161 18.85 -12.35 21.32
CA LEU A 161 17.63 -12.05 20.58
C LEU A 161 16.46 -12.87 21.10
N ARG A 162 15.27 -12.55 20.61
CA ARG A 162 14.07 -13.36 20.73
C ARG A 162 13.45 -13.58 19.36
N VAL A 163 13.11 -14.83 19.05
CA VAL A 163 12.35 -15.15 17.84
C VAL A 163 10.87 -14.92 18.12
N THR A 164 10.39 -13.75 17.70
CA THR A 164 9.05 -13.24 17.99
C THR A 164 8.02 -13.66 16.94
N GLY A 165 8.45 -14.07 15.75
CA GLY A 165 7.52 -14.48 14.72
C GLY A 165 8.09 -15.38 13.64
N LEU A 166 7.21 -16.16 13.02
CA LEU A 166 7.50 -16.99 11.86
C LEU A 166 6.54 -16.60 10.73
N TRP A 167 7.07 -16.33 9.54
CA TRP A 167 6.22 -15.79 8.50
C TRP A 167 6.64 -16.11 7.07
N SER A 168 5.68 -15.97 6.16
CA SER A 168 5.90 -16.07 4.72
C SER A 168 4.96 -15.15 3.93
N HIS A 169 4.96 -15.23 2.61
CA HIS A 169 4.11 -14.42 1.75
C HIS A 169 3.66 -15.19 0.51
N PHE A 170 2.36 -15.14 0.21
CA PHE A 170 1.79 -15.77 -0.97
C PHE A 170 2.22 -15.10 -2.28
N ALA A 171 2.28 -15.90 -3.34
CA ALA A 171 2.52 -15.47 -4.71
C ALA A 171 1.24 -15.09 -5.45
N CYS A 172 0.22 -15.95 -5.40
CA CYS A 172 -0.99 -15.84 -6.23
C CYS A 172 -2.28 -15.82 -5.40
N ALA A 173 -2.24 -15.27 -4.18
CA ALA A 173 -3.44 -15.25 -3.32
C ALA A 173 -4.58 -14.40 -3.90
N ASP A 174 -4.26 -13.51 -4.82
CA ASP A 174 -5.16 -12.68 -5.62
C ASP A 174 -5.74 -13.36 -6.87
N GLU A 175 -5.34 -14.61 -7.14
CA GLU A 175 -5.88 -15.49 -8.17
C GLU A 175 -6.66 -16.64 -7.50
N PRO A 176 -8.00 -16.54 -7.36
CA PRO A 176 -8.81 -17.53 -6.64
C PRO A 176 -8.61 -18.96 -7.14
N GLY A 177 -8.31 -19.88 -6.22
CA GLY A 177 -8.14 -21.30 -6.53
C GLY A 177 -6.79 -21.66 -7.16
N HIS A 178 -5.84 -20.73 -7.29
CA HIS A 178 -4.53 -21.03 -7.82
C HIS A 178 -3.82 -22.10 -6.95
N PRO A 179 -3.30 -23.20 -7.55
CA PRO A 179 -2.78 -24.34 -6.80
C PRO A 179 -1.57 -24.01 -5.91
N SER A 180 -0.84 -22.93 -6.21
CA SER A 180 0.26 -22.46 -5.36
C SER A 180 -0.18 -22.04 -3.96
N ILE A 181 -1.44 -21.61 -3.76
CA ILE A 181 -1.93 -21.15 -2.45
C ILE A 181 -1.87 -22.30 -1.44
N ALA A 182 -2.47 -23.44 -1.79
CA ALA A 182 -2.47 -24.62 -0.93
C ALA A 182 -1.05 -25.18 -0.75
N ALA A 183 -0.24 -25.18 -1.81
CA ALA A 183 1.15 -25.64 -1.75
C ALA A 183 2.00 -24.78 -0.79
N GLN A 184 1.96 -23.46 -0.91
CA GLN A 184 2.67 -22.53 -0.03
C GLN A 184 2.19 -22.64 1.42
N LEU A 185 0.89 -22.85 1.64
CA LEU A 185 0.32 -22.99 2.99
C LEU A 185 0.79 -24.27 3.67
N ASN A 186 0.90 -25.38 2.95
CA ASN A 186 1.43 -26.64 3.49
C ASN A 186 2.92 -26.50 3.82
N VAL A 187 3.74 -25.95 2.92
CA VAL A 187 5.16 -25.69 3.21
C VAL A 187 5.33 -24.76 4.41
N PHE A 188 4.49 -23.73 4.55
CA PHE A 188 4.53 -22.85 5.72
C PHE A 188 4.24 -23.60 7.02
N ARG A 189 3.21 -24.46 7.04
CA ARG A 189 2.87 -25.29 8.21
C ARG A 189 4.02 -26.22 8.59
N ASP A 190 4.66 -26.86 7.62
CA ASP A 190 5.78 -27.76 7.85
C ASP A 190 7.00 -27.02 8.43
N MET A 191 7.33 -25.84 7.87
CA MET A 191 8.45 -25.02 8.36
C MET A 191 8.19 -24.42 9.75
N VAL A 192 6.95 -24.04 10.05
CA VAL A 192 6.53 -23.61 11.39
C VAL A 192 6.63 -24.77 12.38
N ALA A 193 6.08 -25.93 12.05
CA ALA A 193 6.12 -27.11 12.91
C ALA A 193 7.56 -27.56 13.20
N TYR A 194 8.45 -27.49 12.19
CA TYR A 194 9.87 -27.73 12.38
C TYR A 194 10.48 -26.75 13.41
N ALA A 195 10.29 -25.44 13.22
CA ALA A 195 10.86 -24.44 14.13
C ALA A 195 10.34 -24.60 15.57
N GLU A 196 9.04 -24.87 15.74
CA GLU A 196 8.46 -25.11 17.06
C GLU A 196 8.99 -26.40 17.72
N LYS A 197 9.22 -27.46 16.94
CA LYS A 197 9.85 -28.69 17.42
C LYS A 197 11.29 -28.44 17.92
N GLU A 198 12.05 -27.58 17.23
CA GLU A 198 13.40 -27.17 17.64
C GLU A 198 13.40 -26.16 18.82
N GLY A 199 12.24 -25.87 19.40
CA GLY A 199 12.14 -25.07 20.63
C GLY A 199 11.78 -23.60 20.42
N VAL A 200 11.62 -23.13 19.17
CA VAL A 200 11.14 -21.76 18.91
C VAL A 200 9.72 -21.61 19.45
N ARG A 201 9.43 -20.48 20.10
CA ARG A 201 8.11 -20.15 20.66
C ARG A 201 7.68 -18.76 20.17
N PRO A 202 7.21 -18.65 18.92
CA PRO A 202 6.90 -17.35 18.33
C PRO A 202 5.70 -16.69 19.04
N GLU A 203 5.70 -15.36 19.12
CA GLU A 203 4.53 -14.58 19.54
C GLU A 203 3.45 -14.59 18.44
N VAL A 204 3.86 -14.62 17.16
CA VAL A 204 2.95 -14.60 16.00
C VAL A 204 3.42 -15.50 14.86
N ARG A 205 2.48 -16.15 14.18
CA ARG A 205 2.66 -16.82 12.89
C ARG A 205 1.80 -16.11 11.86
N HIS A 206 2.35 -15.79 10.68
CA HIS A 206 1.58 -15.07 9.67
C HIS A 206 2.00 -15.30 8.23
N ILE A 207 1.02 -15.51 7.35
CA ILE A 207 1.25 -15.63 5.91
C ILE A 207 0.25 -14.80 5.09
N ALA A 208 -0.98 -14.63 5.58
CA ALA A 208 -2.04 -13.90 4.89
C ALA A 208 -1.68 -12.44 4.60
N ASN A 209 -1.69 -12.09 3.32
CA ASN A 209 -1.75 -10.72 2.81
C ASN A 209 -3.22 -10.29 2.63
N SER A 210 -3.50 -9.09 2.11
CA SER A 210 -4.89 -8.62 1.87
C SER A 210 -5.78 -9.63 1.15
N PRO A 211 -5.42 -10.20 -0.02
CA PRO A 211 -6.30 -11.15 -0.71
C PRO A 211 -6.54 -12.42 0.11
N ALA A 212 -5.49 -13.04 0.67
CA ALA A 212 -5.65 -14.23 1.51
C ALA A 212 -6.46 -13.96 2.80
N THR A 213 -6.40 -12.75 3.35
CA THR A 213 -7.24 -12.36 4.49
C THR A 213 -8.73 -12.39 4.11
N LEU A 214 -9.05 -11.99 2.88
CA LEU A 214 -10.43 -11.93 2.38
C LEU A 214 -10.95 -13.30 1.93
N THR A 215 -10.10 -14.19 1.42
CA THR A 215 -10.54 -15.41 0.72
C THR A 215 -10.00 -16.74 1.24
N VAL A 216 -8.99 -16.74 2.11
CA VAL A 216 -8.34 -17.98 2.61
C VAL A 216 -8.29 -17.98 4.14
N PRO A 217 -9.42 -18.22 4.85
CA PRO A 217 -9.50 -18.15 6.31
C PRO A 217 -8.49 -19.02 7.06
N GLU A 218 -8.16 -20.19 6.53
CA GLU A 218 -7.19 -21.13 7.08
C GLU A 218 -5.73 -20.62 7.06
N SER A 219 -5.49 -19.46 6.43
CA SER A 219 -4.20 -18.77 6.36
C SER A 219 -4.04 -17.62 7.35
N HIS A 220 -5.06 -17.37 8.20
CA HIS A 220 -5.06 -16.24 9.13
C HIS A 220 -4.03 -16.37 10.26
N PHE A 221 -3.82 -17.60 10.76
CA PHE A 221 -2.93 -17.90 11.89
C PHE A 221 -3.11 -16.91 13.06
N ASP A 222 -2.02 -16.36 13.62
CA ASP A 222 -2.08 -15.45 14.77
C ASP A 222 -2.16 -13.98 14.34
N LEU A 223 -1.74 -13.66 13.11
CA LEU A 223 -1.65 -12.29 12.59
C LEU A 223 -1.91 -12.25 11.08
N VAL A 224 -2.80 -11.36 10.63
CA VAL A 224 -3.00 -11.06 9.20
C VAL A 224 -2.31 -9.75 8.82
N ARG A 225 -1.71 -9.68 7.64
CA ARG A 225 -1.00 -8.49 7.15
C ARG A 225 -1.76 -7.84 6.01
N THR A 226 -2.59 -6.86 6.34
CA THR A 226 -3.39 -6.16 5.33
C THR A 226 -2.67 -4.89 4.89
N GLY A 227 -2.65 -4.66 3.58
CA GLY A 227 -2.12 -3.46 2.93
C GLY A 227 -3.22 -2.82 2.12
N ILE A 228 -3.28 -3.11 0.82
CA ILE A 228 -4.21 -2.48 -0.13
C ILE A 228 -5.68 -2.42 0.33
N ALA A 229 -6.17 -3.46 1.01
CA ALA A 229 -7.56 -3.56 1.42
C ALA A 229 -7.93 -2.54 2.52
N MET A 230 -6.97 -2.13 3.36
CA MET A 230 -7.25 -1.08 4.35
C MET A 230 -7.50 0.28 3.68
N TYR A 231 -6.91 0.48 2.49
CA TYR A 231 -7.11 1.68 1.67
C TYR A 231 -8.35 1.57 0.79
N GLY A 232 -9.15 0.52 0.97
CA GLY A 232 -10.43 0.36 0.31
C GLY A 232 -10.34 -0.06 -1.16
N ILE A 233 -9.22 -0.66 -1.53
CA ILE A 233 -8.95 -1.11 -2.90
C ILE A 233 -8.96 -2.63 -2.91
N SER A 234 -9.71 -3.22 -3.85
CA SER A 234 -9.75 -4.66 -4.04
C SER A 234 -8.37 -5.16 -4.48
N PRO A 235 -7.84 -6.28 -3.93
CA PRO A 235 -6.53 -6.77 -4.33
C PRO A 235 -6.42 -7.22 -5.79
N SER A 236 -7.54 -7.62 -6.41
CA SER A 236 -7.60 -8.00 -7.83
C SER A 236 -9.04 -7.87 -8.31
N PRO A 237 -9.29 -7.50 -9.58
CA PRO A 237 -10.62 -7.51 -10.15
C PRO A 237 -11.27 -8.90 -10.13
N GLU A 238 -10.47 -9.98 -10.15
CA GLU A 238 -10.96 -11.37 -10.08
C GLU A 238 -11.62 -11.71 -8.74
N LEU A 239 -11.25 -10.98 -7.67
CA LEU A 239 -11.84 -11.15 -6.34
C LEU A 239 -13.16 -10.41 -6.17
N GLY A 240 -13.45 -9.44 -7.02
CA GLY A 240 -14.60 -8.54 -6.92
C GLY A 240 -14.20 -7.10 -6.62
N THR A 241 -15.21 -6.28 -6.35
CA THR A 241 -15.09 -4.85 -6.08
C THR A 241 -14.86 -4.58 -4.59
N PRO A 242 -14.40 -3.37 -4.20
CA PRO A 242 -14.35 -2.99 -2.78
C PRO A 242 -15.69 -3.20 -2.05
N ALA A 243 -16.82 -2.88 -2.70
CA ALA A 243 -18.14 -3.00 -2.12
C ALA A 243 -18.53 -4.45 -1.77
N ASP A 244 -18.11 -5.44 -2.58
CA ASP A 244 -18.33 -6.87 -2.30
C ASP A 244 -17.68 -7.31 -0.99
N PHE A 245 -16.60 -6.61 -0.61
CA PHE A 245 -15.91 -6.80 0.65
C PHE A 245 -16.35 -5.81 1.74
N GLY A 246 -17.33 -4.95 1.51
CA GLY A 246 -17.70 -3.88 2.44
C GLY A 246 -16.54 -2.92 2.72
N LEU A 247 -15.64 -2.78 1.76
CA LEU A 247 -14.51 -1.85 1.78
C LEU A 247 -14.86 -0.58 0.99
N ARG A 248 -14.28 0.54 1.41
CA ARG A 248 -14.51 1.85 0.80
C ARG A 248 -13.18 2.53 0.45
N PRO A 249 -12.95 2.92 -0.82
CA PRO A 249 -11.72 3.62 -1.21
C PRO A 249 -11.45 4.85 -0.34
N VAL A 250 -10.19 5.00 0.07
CA VAL A 250 -9.76 6.05 1.01
C VAL A 250 -9.30 7.32 0.31
N MET A 251 -8.69 7.20 -0.88
CA MET A 251 -8.13 8.33 -1.63
C MET A 251 -9.10 8.85 -2.69
N THR A 252 -9.30 10.16 -2.72
CA THR A 252 -9.84 10.89 -3.88
C THR A 252 -8.76 11.79 -4.46
N LEU A 253 -8.41 11.60 -5.73
CA LEU A 253 -7.47 12.45 -6.46
C LEU A 253 -8.24 13.45 -7.31
N ALA A 254 -8.06 14.74 -7.04
CA ALA A 254 -8.73 15.81 -7.75
C ALA A 254 -7.78 16.94 -8.14
N ALA A 255 -8.11 17.65 -9.21
CA ALA A 255 -7.38 18.81 -9.71
C ALA A 255 -8.33 19.93 -10.11
N SER A 256 -7.83 21.16 -10.10
CA SER A 256 -8.56 22.33 -10.60
C SER A 256 -8.23 22.52 -12.08
N VAL A 257 -9.25 22.60 -12.95
CA VAL A 257 -9.05 22.86 -14.37
C VAL A 257 -8.32 24.19 -14.56
N ALA A 258 -7.16 24.18 -15.23
CA ALA A 258 -6.29 25.35 -15.34
C ALA A 258 -6.68 26.28 -16.48
N LEU A 259 -7.23 25.73 -17.57
CA LEU A 259 -7.63 26.48 -18.74
C LEU A 259 -8.77 25.77 -19.45
N VAL A 260 -9.73 26.54 -19.95
CA VAL A 260 -10.76 26.07 -20.86
C VAL A 260 -10.69 26.90 -22.14
N LYS A 261 -10.68 26.25 -23.31
CA LYS A 261 -10.62 26.95 -24.60
C LYS A 261 -11.38 26.21 -25.69
N GLN A 262 -11.95 26.96 -26.63
CA GLN A 262 -12.50 26.41 -27.85
C GLN A 262 -11.40 26.18 -28.89
N VAL A 263 -11.54 25.14 -29.69
CA VAL A 263 -10.63 24.82 -30.80
C VAL A 263 -11.43 24.37 -32.03
N PRO A 264 -10.92 24.65 -33.25
CA PRO A 264 -11.60 24.26 -34.49
C PRO A 264 -11.54 22.73 -34.72
N PRO A 265 -12.30 22.19 -35.70
CA PRO A 265 -12.12 20.84 -36.20
C PRO A 265 -10.69 20.62 -36.75
N GLY A 266 -10.19 19.39 -36.67
CA GLY A 266 -8.87 19.03 -37.21
C GLY A 266 -7.69 19.53 -36.37
N HIS A 267 -7.92 20.00 -35.14
CA HIS A 267 -6.86 20.51 -34.26
C HIS A 267 -6.17 19.35 -33.52
N GLY A 268 -4.86 19.20 -33.72
CA GLY A 268 -4.06 18.19 -33.05
C GLY A 268 -3.80 18.53 -31.58
N ILE A 269 -3.96 17.55 -30.68
CA ILE A 269 -3.86 17.73 -29.22
C ILE A 269 -2.65 17.00 -28.64
N SER A 270 -1.88 17.73 -27.84
CA SER A 270 -0.72 17.24 -27.10
C SER A 270 0.41 16.70 -28.01
N TYR A 271 1.48 16.17 -27.41
CA TYR A 271 2.66 15.73 -28.15
C TYR A 271 2.33 14.68 -29.20
N GLY A 272 2.80 14.91 -30.43
CA GLY A 272 2.64 13.97 -31.55
C GLY A 272 1.24 13.90 -32.15
N HIS A 273 0.30 14.74 -31.69
CA HIS A 273 -1.06 14.86 -32.24
C HIS A 273 -1.80 13.51 -32.39
N HIS A 274 -1.65 12.61 -31.40
CA HIS A 274 -2.34 11.30 -31.37
C HIS A 274 -3.86 11.42 -31.18
N TYR A 275 -4.34 12.61 -30.84
CA TYR A 275 -5.74 12.97 -30.84
C TYR A 275 -5.93 14.21 -31.71
N THR A 276 -6.94 14.18 -32.56
CA THR A 276 -7.33 15.30 -33.43
C THR A 276 -8.82 15.52 -33.26
N THR A 277 -9.24 16.76 -33.05
CA THR A 277 -10.64 17.10 -32.81
C THR A 277 -11.51 16.76 -34.03
N PRO A 278 -12.61 15.99 -33.87
CA PRO A 278 -13.47 15.64 -35.00
C PRO A 278 -14.39 16.78 -35.44
N ALA A 279 -14.63 17.75 -34.55
CA ALA A 279 -15.48 18.92 -34.75
C ALA A 279 -14.94 20.10 -33.92
N GLU A 280 -15.58 21.26 -34.05
CA GLU A 280 -15.39 22.36 -33.10
C GLU A 280 -15.78 21.87 -31.70
N THR A 281 -14.91 22.11 -30.72
CA THR A 281 -15.12 21.61 -29.36
C THR A 281 -14.43 22.49 -28.32
N THR A 282 -14.75 22.22 -27.06
CA THR A 282 -14.15 22.84 -25.88
C THR A 282 -13.16 21.85 -25.24
N LEU A 283 -11.94 22.31 -24.99
CA LEU A 283 -10.91 21.56 -24.30
C LEU A 283 -10.70 22.11 -22.89
N ALA A 284 -10.48 21.22 -21.92
CA ALA A 284 -10.03 21.58 -20.59
C ALA A 284 -8.62 21.03 -20.31
N LEU A 285 -7.77 21.87 -19.73
CA LEU A 285 -6.42 21.54 -19.32
C LEU A 285 -6.41 21.16 -17.84
N VAL A 286 -5.99 19.95 -17.52
CA VAL A 286 -5.86 19.44 -16.15
C VAL A 286 -4.38 19.50 -15.74
N PRO A 287 -4.01 20.28 -14.70
CA PRO A 287 -2.61 20.60 -14.38
C PRO A 287 -1.92 19.55 -13.49
N VAL A 288 -2.12 18.27 -13.83
CA VAL A 288 -1.34 17.14 -13.29
C VAL A 288 -0.86 16.24 -14.42
N GLY A 289 0.37 15.77 -14.32
CA GLY A 289 0.98 14.91 -15.33
C GLY A 289 1.76 13.75 -14.72
N TYR A 290 2.63 13.13 -15.51
CA TYR A 290 3.35 11.93 -15.06
C TYR A 290 4.35 12.18 -13.93
N ALA A 291 4.81 13.43 -13.72
CA ALA A 291 5.62 13.78 -12.55
C ALA A 291 4.78 13.91 -11.27
N ASP A 292 3.46 14.07 -11.40
CA ASP A 292 2.51 14.07 -10.28
C ASP A 292 1.95 12.66 -9.99
N GLY A 293 2.29 11.67 -10.82
CA GLY A 293 1.85 10.28 -10.68
C GLY A 293 0.86 9.80 -11.74
N ILE A 294 0.48 10.63 -12.71
CA ILE A 294 -0.47 10.23 -13.77
C ILE A 294 0.25 9.33 -14.79
N PRO A 295 -0.10 8.04 -14.92
CA PRO A 295 0.66 7.13 -15.76
C PRO A 295 0.59 7.55 -17.22
N ARG A 296 1.74 7.78 -17.85
CA ARG A 296 1.80 8.13 -19.27
C ARG A 296 1.18 7.06 -20.19
N HIS A 297 1.19 5.80 -19.75
CA HIS A 297 0.55 4.67 -20.40
C HIS A 297 -0.98 4.78 -20.49
N ALA A 298 -1.61 5.66 -19.69
CA ALA A 298 -3.03 5.98 -19.78
C ALA A 298 -3.37 7.07 -20.81
N SER A 299 -2.40 7.52 -21.64
CA SER A 299 -2.65 8.45 -22.74
C SER A 299 -3.78 7.95 -23.64
N GLY A 300 -4.78 8.80 -23.91
CA GLY A 300 -5.97 8.44 -24.70
C GLY A 300 -7.04 7.60 -23.99
N ARG A 301 -6.74 7.04 -22.81
CA ARG A 301 -7.61 6.07 -22.12
C ARG A 301 -8.04 6.49 -20.72
N GLY A 302 -7.18 7.21 -19.99
CA GLY A 302 -7.40 7.55 -18.60
C GLY A 302 -8.70 8.35 -18.40
N PRO A 303 -9.61 7.88 -17.54
CA PRO A 303 -10.90 8.51 -17.33
C PRO A 303 -10.82 9.62 -16.26
N VAL A 304 -11.63 10.67 -16.42
CA VAL A 304 -11.73 11.80 -15.50
C VAL A 304 -13.17 12.29 -15.44
N LEU A 305 -13.73 12.45 -14.24
CA LEU A 305 -15.02 13.13 -14.07
C LEU A 305 -14.80 14.65 -14.09
N VAL A 306 -15.36 15.32 -15.08
CA VAL A 306 -15.23 16.78 -15.26
C VAL A 306 -16.51 17.32 -15.88
N GLY A 307 -17.05 18.42 -15.34
CA GLY A 307 -18.31 18.99 -15.81
C GLY A 307 -19.51 18.05 -15.69
N GLY A 308 -19.50 17.13 -14.71
CA GLY A 308 -20.59 16.18 -14.48
C GLY A 308 -20.59 14.94 -15.40
N ALA A 309 -19.60 14.80 -16.28
CA ALA A 309 -19.46 13.64 -17.16
C ALA A 309 -18.06 13.03 -17.08
N VAL A 310 -17.98 11.70 -17.22
CA VAL A 310 -16.70 11.00 -17.34
C VAL A 310 -16.17 11.18 -18.76
N ARG A 311 -15.03 11.85 -18.88
CA ARG A 311 -14.30 12.09 -20.12
C ARG A 311 -13.01 11.28 -20.11
N ARG A 312 -12.38 11.12 -21.28
CA ARG A 312 -11.05 10.49 -21.41
C ARG A 312 -10.00 11.54 -21.74
N ILE A 313 -8.75 11.27 -21.38
CA ILE A 313 -7.60 12.06 -21.81
C ILE A 313 -7.58 12.16 -23.34
N ALA A 314 -7.51 13.38 -23.87
CA ALA A 314 -7.33 13.68 -25.28
C ALA A 314 -5.82 13.77 -25.60
N GLY A 315 -5.28 12.73 -26.22
CA GLY A 315 -3.88 12.66 -26.63
C GLY A 315 -2.94 12.17 -25.51
N ARG A 316 -1.71 12.69 -25.50
CA ARG A 316 -0.67 12.24 -24.56
C ARG A 316 -0.73 12.97 -23.22
N VAL A 317 -0.47 12.23 -22.14
CA VAL A 317 -0.12 12.80 -20.83
C VAL A 317 1.29 13.41 -20.90
N ALA A 318 1.42 14.67 -20.49
CA ALA A 318 2.70 15.38 -20.37
C ALA A 318 3.25 15.29 -18.92
N MET A 319 4.39 15.92 -18.67
CA MET A 319 5.05 15.87 -17.35
C MET A 319 4.17 16.45 -16.25
N ASP A 320 3.49 17.56 -16.54
CA ASP A 320 2.78 18.37 -15.54
C ASP A 320 1.29 18.56 -15.83
N GLN A 321 0.79 18.02 -16.96
CA GLN A 321 -0.59 18.26 -17.40
C GLN A 321 -1.07 17.25 -18.45
N PHE A 322 -2.38 17.21 -18.63
CA PHE A 322 -3.03 16.61 -19.80
C PHE A 322 -4.28 17.40 -20.19
N VAL A 323 -4.85 17.07 -21.34
CA VAL A 323 -6.05 17.72 -21.88
C VAL A 323 -7.19 16.72 -21.91
N VAL A 324 -8.41 17.19 -21.66
CA VAL A 324 -9.66 16.46 -21.90
C VAL A 324 -10.53 17.23 -22.88
N ASP A 325 -11.19 16.51 -23.77
CA ASP A 325 -12.19 17.07 -24.67
C ASP A 325 -13.57 17.02 -24.00
N LEU A 326 -14.19 18.18 -23.84
CA LEU A 326 -15.51 18.33 -23.21
C LEU A 326 -16.67 18.13 -24.18
N GLY A 327 -16.40 17.92 -25.48
CA GLY A 327 -17.43 17.67 -26.49
C GLY A 327 -18.40 18.84 -26.68
N GLY A 328 -17.91 20.08 -26.52
CA GLY A 328 -18.71 21.30 -26.62
C GLY A 328 -19.32 21.80 -25.30
N ASP A 329 -19.28 21.01 -24.23
CA ASP A 329 -19.74 21.46 -22.91
C ASP A 329 -18.93 22.67 -22.43
N ARG A 330 -19.61 23.58 -21.72
CA ARG A 330 -18.99 24.77 -21.13
C ARG A 330 -18.52 24.46 -19.71
N LEU A 331 -17.30 24.86 -19.41
CA LEU A 331 -16.68 24.72 -18.11
C LEU A 331 -15.82 25.96 -17.85
N GLU A 332 -15.70 26.37 -16.60
CA GLU A 332 -14.84 27.48 -16.22
C GLU A 332 -13.50 26.97 -15.66
N ALA A 333 -12.46 27.79 -15.80
CA ALA A 333 -11.21 27.54 -15.07
C ALA A 333 -11.48 27.54 -13.56
N GLY A 334 -10.79 26.67 -12.82
CA GLY A 334 -11.03 26.42 -11.41
C GLY A 334 -12.09 25.35 -11.13
N ALA A 335 -12.85 24.90 -12.13
CA ALA A 335 -13.76 23.78 -11.95
C ALA A 335 -13.00 22.49 -11.55
N GLU A 336 -13.67 21.64 -10.77
CA GLU A 336 -13.06 20.39 -10.31
C GLU A 336 -13.03 19.32 -11.42
N ALA A 337 -11.88 18.68 -11.55
CA ALA A 337 -11.68 17.44 -12.29
C ALA A 337 -11.31 16.34 -11.28
N VAL A 338 -12.15 15.32 -11.15
CA VAL A 338 -11.91 14.17 -10.26
C VAL A 338 -11.33 13.05 -11.09
N LEU A 339 -10.08 12.69 -10.82
CA LEU A 339 -9.37 11.67 -11.58
C LEU A 339 -9.82 10.30 -11.10
N PHE A 340 -9.78 10.05 -9.80
CA PHE A 340 -10.38 8.86 -9.21
C PHE A 340 -10.83 9.09 -7.76
N GLY A 341 -11.74 8.26 -7.28
CA GLY A 341 -12.30 8.33 -5.92
C GLY A 341 -13.12 7.10 -5.52
N PRO A 342 -13.95 7.20 -4.47
CA PRO A 342 -14.82 6.12 -3.99
C PRO A 342 -15.98 5.76 -4.93
N GLY A 343 -16.34 6.63 -5.87
CA GLY A 343 -17.40 6.42 -6.86
C GLY A 343 -18.75 7.04 -6.48
N ASP A 344 -18.85 7.76 -5.35
CA ASP A 344 -20.14 8.31 -4.87
C ASP A 344 -20.74 9.36 -5.81
N ARG A 345 -19.90 10.01 -6.63
CA ARG A 345 -20.31 11.03 -7.62
C ARG A 345 -20.27 10.47 -9.05
N GLY A 346 -20.07 9.16 -9.21
CA GLY A 346 -19.84 8.52 -10.51
C GLY A 346 -18.44 8.79 -11.08
N GLU A 347 -17.49 9.24 -10.24
CA GLU A 347 -16.10 9.37 -10.64
C GLU A 347 -15.44 8.01 -10.89
N PRO A 348 -14.36 7.97 -11.70
CA PRO A 348 -13.61 6.74 -11.90
C PRO A 348 -12.98 6.22 -10.61
N SER A 349 -12.68 4.93 -10.56
CA SER A 349 -11.93 4.31 -9.49
C SER A 349 -10.43 4.23 -9.81
N ALA A 350 -9.60 3.91 -8.82
CA ALA A 350 -8.20 3.56 -9.04
C ALA A 350 -8.05 2.35 -9.98
N GLU A 351 -9.02 1.43 -9.98
CA GLU A 351 -9.06 0.27 -10.87
C GLU A 351 -9.38 0.65 -12.33
N ASP A 352 -10.20 1.67 -12.56
CA ASP A 352 -10.42 2.20 -13.91
C ASP A 352 -9.13 2.80 -14.50
N TRP A 353 -8.33 3.46 -13.65
CA TRP A 353 -7.01 3.95 -14.04
C TRP A 353 -5.98 2.84 -14.25
N ALA A 354 -6.03 1.80 -13.42
CA ALA A 354 -5.19 0.62 -13.55
C ALA A 354 -5.41 -0.05 -14.92
N ARG A 355 -6.68 -0.28 -15.29
CA ARG A 355 -7.08 -0.77 -16.62
C ARG A 355 -6.66 0.17 -17.75
N ALA A 356 -6.80 1.49 -17.57
CA ALA A 356 -6.38 2.46 -18.59
C ALA A 356 -4.86 2.49 -18.81
N ALA A 357 -4.06 2.09 -17.82
CA ALA A 357 -2.61 2.10 -17.86
C ALA A 357 -1.97 0.71 -18.04
N ASP A 358 -2.78 -0.34 -18.17
CA ASP A 358 -2.37 -1.75 -18.21
C ASP A 358 -1.50 -2.14 -16.99
N THR A 359 -1.99 -1.79 -15.80
CA THR A 359 -1.35 -2.10 -14.51
C THR A 359 -2.39 -2.46 -13.44
N ILE A 360 -1.99 -2.48 -12.18
CA ILE A 360 -2.80 -2.76 -11.00
C ILE A 360 -3.07 -1.49 -10.17
N ALA A 361 -4.21 -1.44 -9.48
CA ALA A 361 -4.60 -0.30 -8.65
C ALA A 361 -3.58 0.05 -7.55
N TYR A 362 -2.77 -0.92 -7.10
CA TYR A 362 -1.66 -0.71 -6.18
C TYR A 362 -0.66 0.33 -6.71
N GLU A 363 -0.27 0.21 -7.99
CA GLU A 363 0.69 1.13 -8.59
C GLU A 363 0.09 2.53 -8.72
N ILE A 364 -1.19 2.61 -9.09
CA ILE A 364 -1.92 3.88 -9.28
C ILE A 364 -1.86 4.75 -8.03
N VAL A 365 -2.26 4.19 -6.87
CA VAL A 365 -2.29 4.99 -5.62
C VAL A 365 -0.90 5.23 -5.04
N THR A 366 0.01 4.26 -5.17
CA THR A 366 1.36 4.37 -4.59
C THR A 366 2.21 5.41 -5.31
N ARG A 367 1.99 5.64 -6.61
CA ARG A 367 2.82 6.53 -7.42
C ARG A 367 2.38 7.98 -7.44
N ILE A 368 1.34 8.36 -6.71
CA ILE A 368 0.95 9.77 -6.59
C ILE A 368 2.12 10.56 -5.98
N GLY A 369 2.67 11.50 -6.75
CA GLY A 369 3.93 12.17 -6.44
C GLY A 369 3.79 13.16 -5.28
N THR A 370 4.92 13.55 -4.69
CA THR A 370 4.97 14.47 -3.53
C THR A 370 4.52 15.90 -3.86
N ARG A 371 4.47 16.27 -5.16
CA ARG A 371 3.89 17.54 -5.66
C ARG A 371 2.37 17.61 -5.54
N VAL A 372 1.72 16.48 -5.26
CA VAL A 372 0.30 16.41 -4.94
C VAL A 372 0.16 16.39 -3.42
N PRO A 373 -0.28 17.50 -2.79
CA PRO A 373 -0.48 17.54 -1.35
C PRO A 373 -1.55 16.53 -0.93
N ARG A 374 -1.28 15.84 0.18
CA ARG A 374 -2.29 15.02 0.86
C ARG A 374 -3.09 15.90 1.80
N VAL A 375 -4.41 15.76 1.76
CA VAL A 375 -5.33 16.43 2.67
C VAL A 375 -6.05 15.34 3.45
N HIS A 376 -5.66 15.15 4.71
CA HIS A 376 -6.24 14.15 5.59
C HIS A 376 -7.57 14.65 6.15
N LEU A 377 -8.66 14.00 5.76
CA LEU A 377 -10.00 14.27 6.24
C LEU A 377 -10.26 13.41 7.49
N HIS A 378 -11.05 13.95 8.42
CA HIS A 378 -11.41 13.25 9.66
C HIS A 378 -10.19 12.84 10.50
N GLU A 379 -9.10 13.59 10.40
CA GLU A 379 -7.97 13.50 11.31
C GLU A 379 -8.43 14.04 12.67
N ASP A 380 -8.32 13.21 13.71
CA ASP A 380 -8.66 13.67 15.05
C ASP A 380 -7.66 14.77 15.42
N SER A 381 -8.16 16.00 15.51
CA SER A 381 -7.40 17.11 16.03
C SER A 381 -7.09 16.80 17.49
N GLY A 382 -5.92 16.20 17.74
CA GLY A 382 -5.44 15.76 19.05
C GLY A 382 -5.30 16.92 20.03
N ARG A 383 -6.43 17.47 20.50
CA ARG A 383 -6.51 18.14 21.78
C ARG A 383 -6.44 17.03 22.83
N GLY A 384 -5.20 16.64 23.12
CA GLY A 384 -4.85 16.04 24.40
C GLY A 384 -5.10 17.01 25.54
#